data_AF-A0A1F9WWQ2-F1
#
_entry.id   AF-A0A1F9WWQ2-F1
#
_cell.length_a   1.000
_cell.length_b   1.000
_cell.length_c   1.000
_cell.angle_alpha   90.00
_cell.angle_beta   90.00
_cell.angle_gamma   90.00
#
_symmetry.space_group_name_H-M   'P 1'
#
loop_
_entity.id
_entity.type
_entity.pdbx_description
1 polymer ?
#
loop_
_entity_poly.entity_id
_entity_poly.type
_entity_poly.pdbx_seq_one_letter_code
_entity_poly.pdbx_strand_id
1 'polypeptide(L)'
;MLKYKIALFFLIQTLFIGIITAQVKDESLKDPLIEKISFSFKQDSEKLHSLWYRGYGYMELIKLCLISQKSFTRIDELTTLRDKNEKISKIAEKYKLNYRAIYKESYEIKNSLEKDTTSFIQLNSTETIKTDKKEEPSKK
;
A
#
# COMPACT_ATOMS: atom_id res chain seq x y z
N MET A 1 0.05 -25.08 45.75
CA MET A 1 -0.54 -24.69 44.44
C MET A 1 -0.35 -23.21 44.07
N LEU A 2 0.07 -22.31 44.97
CA LEU A 2 0.12 -20.86 44.69
C LEU A 2 1.33 -20.42 43.83
N LYS A 3 2.43 -21.19 43.81
CA LYS A 3 3.67 -20.83 43.09
C LYS A 3 3.54 -20.82 41.55
N TYR A 4 2.65 -21.62 40.98
CA TYR A 4 2.48 -21.73 39.53
C TYR A 4 1.64 -20.61 38.91
N LYS A 5 0.76 -19.95 39.70
CA LYS A 5 -0.07 -18.84 39.19
C LYS A 5 0.73 -17.56 38.95
N ILE A 6 1.79 -17.33 39.74
CA ILE A 6 2.64 -16.15 39.61
C ILE A 6 3.53 -16.27 38.38
N ALA A 7 4.12 -17.44 38.12
CA ALA A 7 4.95 -17.68 36.94
C ALA A 7 4.19 -17.53 35.62
N LEU A 8 2.92 -17.95 35.56
CA LEU A 8 2.08 -17.81 34.37
C LEU A 8 1.75 -16.34 34.07
N PHE A 9 1.62 -15.48 35.10
CA PHE A 9 1.33 -14.06 34.94
C PHE A 9 2.51 -13.28 34.33
N PHE A 10 3.74 -13.61 34.76
CA PHE A 10 4.95 -13.01 34.17
C PHE A 10 5.18 -13.43 32.72
N LEU A 11 4.86 -14.68 32.37
CA LEU A 11 5.03 -15.21 31.01
C LEU A 11 4.04 -14.56 30.01
N ILE A 12 2.82 -14.27 30.46
CA ILE A 12 1.81 -13.53 29.67
C ILE A 12 2.21 -12.06 29.49
N GLN A 13 2.75 -11.40 30.52
CA GLN A 13 3.21 -10.00 30.39
C GLN A 13 4.38 -9.85 29.41
N THR A 14 5.34 -10.79 29.40
CA THR A 14 6.45 -10.76 28.41
C THR A 14 5.97 -10.99 26.98
N LEU A 15 4.96 -11.84 26.76
CA LEU A 15 4.34 -12.03 25.45
C LEU A 15 3.61 -10.77 24.97
N PHE A 16 2.99 -10.01 25.87
CA PHE A 16 2.27 -8.79 25.52
C PHE A 16 3.21 -7.62 25.19
N ILE A 17 4.33 -7.47 25.92
CA ILE A 17 5.30 -6.40 25.68
C ILE A 17 6.01 -6.60 24.32
N GLY A 18 6.31 -7.85 23.94
CA GLY A 18 6.92 -8.14 22.64
C GLY A 18 6.04 -7.82 21.42
N ILE A 19 4.71 -7.79 21.59
CA ILE A 19 3.76 -7.43 20.52
C ILE A 19 3.67 -5.90 20.35
N ILE A 20 3.81 -5.13 21.43
CA ILE A 20 3.63 -3.67 21.41
C ILE A 20 4.82 -2.95 20.73
N THR A 21 6.04 -3.49 20.82
CA THR A 21 7.24 -2.83 20.24
C THR A 21 7.37 -2.94 18.72
N ALA A 22 6.50 -3.67 18.02
CA ALA A 22 6.57 -3.83 16.56
C ALA A 22 5.76 -2.77 15.76
N GLN A 23 5.15 -1.79 16.42
CA GLN A 23 4.23 -0.83 15.79
C GLN A 23 4.73 0.61 15.77
N VAL A 24 6.05 0.84 15.81
CA VAL A 24 6.58 2.11 15.28
C VAL A 24 6.68 1.96 13.77
N LYS A 25 5.52 1.94 13.12
CA LYS A 25 5.45 2.15 11.67
C LYS A 25 5.76 3.62 11.46
N ASP A 26 6.97 3.89 10.99
CA ASP A 26 7.25 5.16 10.34
C ASP A 26 6.09 5.44 9.38
N GLU A 27 5.37 6.54 9.60
CA GLU A 27 4.45 7.11 8.63
C GLU A 27 5.24 7.70 7.45
N SER A 28 6.16 6.90 6.89
CA SER A 28 6.90 7.23 5.70
C SER A 28 5.89 7.46 4.61
N LEU A 29 5.84 8.71 4.13
CA LEU A 29 5.06 9.21 2.99
C LEU A 29 4.55 8.08 2.10
N LYS A 30 3.31 7.67 2.38
CA LYS A 30 2.61 6.70 1.56
C LYS A 30 2.27 7.39 0.24
N ASP A 31 2.87 6.90 -0.84
CA ASP A 31 2.49 7.25 -2.20
C ASP A 31 0.97 7.07 -2.46
N PRO A 32 0.24 8.14 -2.81
CA PRO A 32 -1.21 8.09 -3.03
C PRO A 32 -1.62 7.19 -4.20
N LEU A 33 -0.77 7.03 -5.21
CA LEU A 33 -1.06 6.20 -6.37
C LEU A 33 -0.98 4.71 -5.99
N ILE A 34 -0.03 4.32 -5.14
CA ILE A 34 0.03 2.95 -4.61
C ILE A 34 -1.20 2.61 -3.77
N GLU A 35 -1.67 3.53 -2.91
CA GLU A 35 -2.90 3.33 -2.13
C GLU A 35 -4.12 3.10 -3.06
N LYS A 36 -4.21 3.84 -4.15
CA LYS A 36 -5.26 3.64 -5.16
C LYS A 36 -5.14 2.29 -5.85
N ILE A 37 -3.94 1.87 -6.23
CA ILE A 37 -3.71 0.54 -6.82
C ILE A 37 -4.12 -0.54 -5.82
N SER A 38 -3.72 -0.42 -4.55
CA SER A 38 -4.14 -1.33 -3.47
C SER A 38 -5.66 -1.45 -3.42
N PHE A 39 -6.36 -0.31 -3.38
CA PHE A 39 -7.80 -0.26 -3.31
C PHE A 39 -8.47 -0.89 -4.54
N SER A 40 -8.05 -0.53 -5.75
CA SER A 40 -8.64 -1.04 -7.00
C SER A 40 -8.49 -2.55 -7.15
N PHE A 41 -7.37 -3.11 -6.70
CA PHE A 41 -7.08 -4.54 -6.83
C PHE A 41 -7.32 -5.35 -5.55
N LYS A 42 -7.85 -4.72 -4.50
CA LYS A 42 -8.07 -5.31 -3.16
C LYS A 42 -6.82 -6.01 -2.63
N GLN A 43 -5.66 -5.39 -2.83
CA GLN A 43 -4.38 -5.89 -2.34
C GLN A 43 -3.99 -5.17 -1.06
N ASP A 44 -3.17 -5.84 -0.24
CA ASP A 44 -2.59 -5.24 0.95
C ASP A 44 -1.73 -4.02 0.57
N SER A 45 -2.08 -2.86 1.11
CA SER A 45 -1.42 -1.59 0.79
C SER A 45 0.06 -1.62 1.19
N GLU A 46 0.37 -2.07 2.40
CA GLU A 46 1.73 -2.05 2.93
C GLU A 46 2.67 -2.92 2.12
N LYS A 47 2.15 -4.04 1.65
CA LYS A 47 2.86 -4.93 0.75
C LYS A 47 3.16 -4.28 -0.60
N LEU A 48 2.19 -3.57 -1.21
CA LEU A 48 2.44 -2.86 -2.46
C LEU A 48 3.44 -1.72 -2.28
N HIS A 49 3.37 -1.00 -1.16
CA HIS A 49 4.38 0.01 -0.81
C HIS A 49 5.77 -0.63 -0.66
N SER A 50 5.87 -1.77 0.04
CA SER A 50 7.13 -2.51 0.18
C SER A 50 7.72 -2.92 -1.17
N LEU A 51 6.90 -3.43 -2.10
CA LEU A 51 7.35 -3.74 -3.46
C LEU A 51 7.79 -2.50 -4.22
N TRP A 52 7.05 -1.39 -4.09
CA TRP A 52 7.41 -0.12 -4.71
C TRP A 52 8.76 0.42 -4.19
N TYR A 53 8.98 0.40 -2.87
CA TYR A 53 10.26 0.78 -2.26
C TYR A 53 11.42 -0.14 -2.70
N ARG A 54 11.14 -1.41 -3.03
CA ARG A 54 12.13 -2.34 -3.62
C ARG A 54 12.45 -2.04 -5.09
N GLY A 55 11.78 -1.09 -5.72
CA GLY A 55 12.03 -0.64 -7.09
C GLY A 55 11.03 -1.14 -8.14
N TYR A 56 9.92 -1.75 -7.74
CA TYR A 56 8.85 -2.10 -8.67
C TYR A 56 8.14 -0.83 -9.16
N GLY A 57 8.04 -0.62 -10.47
CA GLY A 57 7.35 0.54 -11.02
C GLY A 57 5.83 0.43 -10.95
N TYR A 58 5.10 1.56 -10.95
CA TYR A 58 3.62 1.57 -10.92
C TYR A 58 2.98 0.70 -12.01
N MET A 59 3.46 0.85 -13.26
CA MET A 59 2.97 0.04 -14.39
C MET A 59 3.22 -1.45 -14.21
N GLU A 60 4.32 -1.81 -13.57
CA GLU A 60 4.67 -3.19 -13.31
C GLU A 60 3.77 -3.78 -12.21
N LEU A 61 3.56 -3.05 -11.11
CA LEU A 61 2.64 -3.44 -10.05
C LEU A 61 1.21 -3.62 -10.59
N ILE A 62 0.71 -2.68 -11.40
CA ILE A 62 -0.63 -2.81 -12.01
C ILE A 62 -0.73 -4.06 -12.87
N LYS A 63 0.29 -4.38 -13.68
CA LYS A 63 0.29 -5.60 -14.51
C LYS A 63 0.30 -6.86 -13.64
N LEU A 64 1.10 -6.90 -12.57
CA LEU A 64 1.14 -8.04 -11.65
C LEU A 64 -0.19 -8.22 -10.91
N CYS A 65 -0.82 -7.13 -10.47
CA CYS A 65 -2.15 -7.16 -9.89
C CYS A 65 -3.22 -7.67 -10.89
N LEU A 66 -3.18 -7.19 -12.13
CA LEU A 66 -4.09 -7.66 -13.19
C LEU A 66 -3.92 -9.16 -13.49
N ILE A 67 -2.68 -9.63 -13.58
CA ILE A 67 -2.39 -11.05 -13.78
C ILE A 67 -2.91 -11.85 -12.57
N SER A 68 -2.65 -11.38 -11.34
CA SER A 68 -3.14 -12.00 -10.11
C SER A 68 -4.66 -12.18 -10.12
N GLN A 69 -5.38 -11.11 -10.47
CA GLN A 69 -6.84 -11.12 -10.53
C GLN A 69 -7.39 -12.06 -11.62
N LYS A 70 -6.82 -12.03 -12.83
CA LYS A 70 -7.33 -12.84 -13.95
C LYS A 70 -6.94 -14.31 -13.88
N SER A 71 -5.80 -14.62 -13.27
CA SER A 71 -5.32 -16.00 -13.09
C SER A 71 -5.71 -16.61 -11.75
N PHE A 72 -6.35 -15.84 -10.85
CA PHE A 72 -6.61 -16.22 -9.45
C PHE A 72 -5.34 -16.66 -8.69
N THR A 73 -4.18 -16.16 -9.12
CA THR A 73 -2.88 -16.47 -8.50
C THR A 73 -2.53 -15.39 -7.49
N ARG A 74 -1.90 -15.76 -6.38
CA ARG A 74 -1.48 -14.79 -5.37
C ARG A 74 -0.38 -13.88 -5.90
N ILE A 75 -0.44 -12.60 -5.56
CA ILE A 75 0.60 -11.63 -5.96
C ILE A 75 2.00 -11.99 -5.43
N ASP A 76 2.10 -12.71 -4.30
CA ASP A 76 3.36 -13.25 -3.76
C ASP A 76 4.07 -14.18 -4.75
N GLU A 77 3.30 -15.03 -5.42
CA GLU A 77 3.85 -16.00 -6.36
C GLU A 77 4.37 -15.27 -7.60
N LEU A 78 3.60 -14.30 -8.10
CA LEU A 78 3.99 -13.52 -9.27
C LEU A 78 5.21 -12.64 -9.02
N THR A 79 5.30 -12.02 -7.83
CA THR A 79 6.47 -11.23 -7.42
C THR A 79 7.70 -12.12 -7.23
N THR A 80 7.54 -13.35 -6.73
CA THR A 80 8.63 -14.33 -6.66
C THR A 80 9.18 -14.69 -8.04
N LEU A 81 8.31 -14.87 -9.05
CA LEU A 81 8.76 -15.09 -10.44
C LEU A 81 9.48 -13.86 -10.98
N ARG A 82 8.99 -12.67 -10.64
CA ARG A 82 9.58 -11.42 -11.10
C ARG A 82 10.95 -11.16 -10.49
N ASP A 83 11.13 -11.47 -9.20
CA ASP A 83 12.39 -11.42 -8.47
C ASP A 83 13.43 -12.39 -9.06
N LYS A 84 12.99 -13.49 -9.68
CA LYS A 84 13.83 -14.39 -10.48
C LYS A 84 14.12 -13.87 -11.90
N ASN A 85 13.90 -12.59 -12.15
CA ASN A 85 14.07 -11.91 -13.44
C ASN A 85 13.18 -12.45 -14.57
N GLU A 86 12.06 -13.10 -14.25
CA GLU A 86 11.11 -13.53 -15.27
C GLU A 86 10.36 -12.32 -15.84
N LYS A 87 10.33 -12.21 -17.18
CA LYS A 87 9.64 -11.11 -17.87
C LYS A 87 8.15 -11.19 -17.61
N ILE A 88 7.48 -10.06 -17.38
CA ILE A 88 6.02 -10.01 -17.16
C ILE A 88 5.25 -10.68 -18.31
N SER A 89 5.74 -10.58 -19.54
CA SER A 89 5.15 -11.27 -20.69
C SER A 89 5.20 -12.80 -20.56
N LYS A 90 6.31 -13.34 -20.04
CA LYS A 90 6.48 -14.77 -19.77
C LYS A 90 5.63 -15.23 -18.58
N ILE A 91 5.53 -14.40 -17.54
CA ILE A 91 4.60 -14.65 -16.43
C ILE A 91 3.16 -14.73 -16.96
N ALA A 92 2.71 -13.76 -17.76
CA ALA A 92 1.36 -13.79 -18.35
C ALA A 92 1.12 -15.04 -19.24
N GLU A 93 2.10 -15.39 -20.07
CA GLU A 93 2.07 -16.59 -20.93
C GLU A 93 1.93 -17.89 -20.11
N LYS A 94 2.66 -17.99 -18.98
CA LYS A 94 2.59 -19.13 -18.06
C LYS A 94 1.17 -19.37 -17.53
N TYR A 95 0.41 -18.31 -17.33
CA TYR A 95 -1.00 -18.37 -16.90
C TYR A 95 -2.00 -18.29 -18.08
N LYS A 96 -1.54 -18.50 -19.32
CA LYS A 96 -2.36 -18.47 -20.55
C LYS A 96 -3.11 -17.14 -20.76
N LEU A 97 -2.53 -16.04 -20.31
CA LEU A 97 -3.09 -14.69 -20.48
C LEU A 97 -2.45 -13.98 -21.67
N ASN A 98 -3.25 -13.19 -22.39
CA ASN A 98 -2.75 -12.36 -23.49
C ASN A 98 -2.02 -11.12 -22.95
N TYR A 99 -0.69 -11.12 -23.03
CA TYR A 99 0.13 -10.01 -22.53
C TYR A 99 -0.20 -8.66 -23.19
N ARG A 100 -0.57 -8.63 -24.48
CA ARG A 100 -0.94 -7.36 -25.16
C ARG A 100 -2.20 -6.76 -24.57
N ALA A 101 -3.18 -7.60 -24.22
CA ALA A 101 -4.39 -7.16 -23.52
C ALA A 101 -4.05 -6.63 -22.13
N ILE A 102 -3.25 -7.37 -21.35
CA ILE A 102 -2.77 -6.93 -20.02
C ILE A 102 -2.05 -5.58 -20.11
N TYR A 103 -1.17 -5.41 -21.10
CA TYR A 103 -0.43 -4.16 -21.28
C TYR A 103 -1.37 -2.98 -21.55
N LYS A 104 -2.33 -3.15 -22.46
CA LYS A 104 -3.31 -2.10 -22.80
C LYS A 104 -4.18 -1.74 -21.58
N GLU A 105 -4.76 -2.75 -20.93
CA GLU A 105 -5.61 -2.57 -19.75
C GLU A 105 -4.84 -1.91 -18.59
N SER A 106 -3.57 -2.30 -18.36
CA SER A 106 -2.74 -1.67 -17.34
C SER A 106 -2.51 -0.18 -17.57
N TYR A 107 -2.40 0.23 -18.84
CA TYR A 107 -2.20 1.63 -19.21
C TYR A 107 -3.48 2.46 -19.00
N GLU A 108 -4.62 1.90 -19.40
CA GLU A 108 -5.94 2.52 -19.17
C GLU A 108 -6.20 2.72 -17.67
N ILE A 109 -5.92 1.70 -16.86
CA ILE A 109 -6.04 1.76 -15.39
C ILE A 109 -5.11 2.84 -14.82
N LYS A 110 -3.82 2.83 -15.16
CA LYS A 110 -2.87 3.83 -14.65
C LYS A 110 -3.37 5.26 -14.92
N ASN A 111 -3.77 5.53 -16.16
CA ASN A 111 -4.24 6.86 -16.54
C ASN A 111 -5.52 7.25 -15.79
N SER A 112 -6.42 6.30 -15.53
CA SER A 112 -7.61 6.56 -14.72
C SER A 112 -7.23 6.92 -13.28
N LEU A 113 -6.35 6.14 -12.65
CA LEU A 113 -5.94 6.37 -11.26
C LEU A 113 -5.18 7.70 -11.07
N GLU A 114 -4.34 8.07 -12.02
CA GLU A 114 -3.59 9.34 -11.99
C GLU A 114 -4.50 10.55 -12.16
N LYS A 115 -5.51 10.49 -13.05
CA LYS A 115 -6.50 11.57 -13.21
C LYS A 115 -7.26 11.85 -11.93
N ASP A 116 -7.62 10.80 -11.20
CA ASP A 116 -8.32 10.91 -9.92
C ASP A 116 -7.43 11.51 -8.81
N THR A 117 -6.11 11.62 -9.00
CA THR A 117 -5.19 12.15 -7.97
C THR A 117 -5.18 13.66 -7.99
N THR A 118 -5.33 14.25 -9.17
CA THR A 118 -5.37 15.70 -9.36
C THR A 118 -6.57 16.34 -8.67
N SER A 119 -7.72 15.64 -8.62
CA SER A 119 -8.92 16.12 -7.93
C SER A 119 -8.82 16.05 -6.40
N PHE A 120 -8.05 15.11 -5.84
CA PHE A 120 -7.94 14.90 -4.40
C PHE A 120 -7.02 15.93 -3.71
N ILE A 121 -5.97 16.40 -4.40
CA ILE A 121 -5.02 17.38 -3.84
C ILE A 121 -5.63 18.79 -3.74
N GLN A 122 -6.56 19.14 -4.64
CA GLN A 122 -7.18 20.47 -4.64
C GLN A 122 -8.13 20.70 -3.46
N LEU A 123 -8.76 19.66 -2.91
CA LEU A 123 -9.70 19.81 -1.79
C LEU A 123 -8.99 20.08 -0.46
N ASN A 124 -7.83 19.44 -0.23
CA ASN A 124 -7.09 19.54 1.04
C ASN A 124 -6.23 20.82 1.17
N SER A 125 -6.11 21.60 0.09
CA SER A 125 -5.33 22.86 0.10
C SER A 125 -6.13 24.06 0.63
N THR A 126 -7.44 23.90 0.82
CA THR A 126 -8.37 25.02 1.11
C THR A 126 -8.70 25.20 2.59
N GLU A 127 -8.33 24.26 3.46
CA GLU A 127 -8.75 24.26 4.89
C GLU A 127 -7.71 24.83 5.88
N THR A 128 -6.51 25.24 5.44
CA THR A 128 -5.44 25.69 6.34
C THR A 128 -5.13 27.19 6.28
N ILE A 129 -6.12 28.07 6.13
CA ILE A 129 -5.94 29.49 6.46
C ILE A 129 -7.25 30.07 6.99
N LYS A 130 -7.47 30.06 8.32
CA LYS A 130 -8.30 31.05 9.06
C LYS A 130 -8.42 30.71 10.55
N THR A 131 -7.33 30.77 11.30
CA THR A 131 -7.39 31.09 12.73
C THR A 131 -6.09 31.77 13.12
N ASP A 132 -6.09 33.11 13.04
CA ASP A 132 -5.63 33.96 14.14
C ASP A 132 -5.59 35.43 13.68
N LYS A 133 -6.62 36.18 14.08
CA LYS A 133 -6.46 37.59 14.41
C LYS A 133 -7.08 37.82 15.78
N LYS A 134 -6.22 37.81 16.80
CA LYS A 134 -6.46 38.52 18.06
C LYS A 134 -6.50 40.01 17.74
N GLU A 135 -7.65 40.65 17.94
CA GLU A 135 -7.70 42.09 18.14
C GLU A 135 -7.86 42.38 19.63
N GLU A 136 -6.92 43.19 20.10
CA GLU A 136 -6.66 43.63 21.45
C GLU A 136 -7.68 44.73 21.85
N PRO A 137 -8.21 44.74 23.08
CA PRO A 137 -9.15 45.77 23.49
C PRO A 137 -8.41 47.10 23.74
N SER A 138 -8.63 48.05 22.84
CA SER A 138 -8.20 49.45 22.99
C SER A 138 -8.86 50.07 24.23
N LYS A 139 -8.03 50.41 25.22
CA LYS A 139 -8.36 51.36 26.28
C LYS A 139 -7.94 52.75 25.82
N LYS A 140 -8.90 53.67 25.71
CA LYS A 140 -8.83 55.05 26.23
C LYS A 140 -10.15 55.76 26.04
#